data_AF-A0A7S2FCE0-F1
#
_entry.id   AF-A0A7S2FCE0-F1
#
_cell.length_a   1.000
_cell.length_b   1.000
_cell.length_c   1.000
_cell.angle_alpha   90.00
_cell.angle_beta   90.00
_cell.angle_gamma   90.00
#
_symmetry.space_group_name_H-M   'P 1'
#
loop_
_entity.id
_entity.type
_entity.pdbx_description
1 polymer ?
#
loop_
_entity_poly.entity_id
_entity_poly.type
_entity_poly.pdbx_seq_one_letter_code
_entity_poly.pdbx_strand_id
1 'polypeptide(L)'
;LGLPQAAALQGLESPLGALARVYGSSLRDKVFSFEMPNDQETLSQLTIGAVPREQFPTGVNWVNVVQDGSGFSHWAVSFDKVVVGSLAMAGRVGIVDPSASCIVMPPADARSFFRLSQEVAVVDSRCSAQPSLVFTIGGQAYHLG
;
A
#
# COMPACT_ATOMS: atom_id res chain seq x y z
N LEU A 1 -14.28 -20.02 7.30
CA LEU A 1 -12.93 -20.61 7.31
C LEU A 1 -12.11 -19.82 8.33
N GLY A 2 -11.84 -20.39 9.50
CA GLY A 2 -11.02 -19.73 10.52
C GLY A 2 -9.57 -19.76 10.06
N LEU A 3 -8.98 -18.58 9.83
CA LEU A 3 -7.54 -18.49 9.64
C LEU A 3 -6.85 -19.01 10.91
N PRO A 4 -5.80 -19.84 10.81
CA PRO A 4 -5.05 -20.25 11.98
C PRO A 4 -4.51 -19.01 12.69
N GLN A 5 -4.62 -19.00 14.03
CA GLN A 5 -4.09 -17.91 14.86
C GLN A 5 -2.61 -17.67 14.51
N ALA A 6 -2.16 -16.41 14.51
CA ALA A 6 -0.79 -16.00 14.16
C ALA A 6 0.32 -16.79 14.89
N ALA A 7 0.02 -17.35 16.06
CA ALA A 7 0.91 -18.25 16.80
C ALA A 7 1.25 -19.55 16.05
N ALA A 8 0.31 -20.10 15.26
CA ALA A 8 0.51 -21.33 14.48
C ALA A 8 1.43 -21.16 13.26
N LEU A 9 1.77 -19.92 12.90
CA LEU A 9 2.69 -19.60 11.80
C LEU A 9 4.11 -19.31 12.29
N GLN A 10 4.35 -19.21 13.60
CA GLN A 10 5.68 -18.94 14.15
C GLN A 10 6.68 -20.06 13.80
N GLY A 11 7.78 -19.68 13.16
CA GLY A 11 8.84 -20.60 12.74
C GLY A 11 8.62 -21.31 11.40
N LEU A 12 7.46 -21.11 10.75
CA LEU A 12 7.25 -21.60 9.39
C LEU A 12 7.90 -20.66 8.37
N GLU A 13 8.67 -21.24 7.45
CA GLU A 13 9.20 -20.53 6.28
C GLU A 13 8.00 -19.99 5.45
N SER A 14 8.02 -18.70 5.11
CA SER A 14 6.98 -18.15 4.24
C SER A 14 7.04 -18.80 2.85
N PRO A 15 5.92 -18.89 2.10
CA PRO A 15 5.96 -19.42 0.74
C PRO A 15 6.99 -18.70 -0.16
N LEU A 16 7.15 -17.38 0.03
CA LEU A 16 8.20 -16.60 -0.64
C LEU A 16 9.61 -17.00 -0.19
N GLY A 17 9.80 -17.26 1.11
CA GLY A 17 11.06 -17.81 1.63
C GLY A 17 11.40 -19.15 1.00
N ALA A 18 10.43 -20.07 0.92
CA ALA A 18 10.61 -21.38 0.31
C ALA A 18 10.93 -21.27 -1.20
N LEU A 19 10.22 -20.40 -1.93
CA LEU A 19 10.50 -20.11 -3.34
C LEU A 19 11.90 -19.52 -3.52
N ALA A 20 12.29 -18.56 -2.69
CA ALA A 20 13.62 -17.96 -2.74
C ALA A 20 14.72 -18.98 -2.39
N ARG A 21 14.45 -19.95 -1.51
CA ARG A 21 15.41 -21.01 -1.18
C ARG A 21 15.60 -21.99 -2.34
N VAL A 22 14.53 -22.39 -3.02
CA VAL A 22 14.58 -23.39 -4.10
C VAL A 22 15.00 -22.78 -5.44
N TYR A 23 14.48 -21.61 -5.77
CA TYR A 23 14.64 -20.98 -7.08
C TYR A 23 15.45 -19.68 -7.04
N GLY A 24 15.98 -19.27 -5.88
CA GLY A 24 16.61 -17.97 -5.68
C GLY A 24 17.79 -17.67 -6.61
N SER A 25 18.53 -18.69 -7.04
CA SER A 25 19.61 -18.54 -8.03
C SER A 25 19.10 -18.22 -9.44
N SER A 26 17.83 -18.50 -9.73
CA SER A 26 17.16 -18.18 -10.99
C SER A 26 16.37 -16.87 -10.93
N LEU A 27 16.18 -16.28 -9.73
CA LEU A 27 15.53 -14.99 -9.58
C LEU A 27 16.55 -13.88 -9.88
N ARG A 28 16.13 -12.87 -10.65
CA ARG A 28 16.97 -11.70 -10.93
C ARG A 28 17.12 -10.82 -9.70
N ASP A 29 16.03 -10.65 -8.97
CA ASP A 29 15.89 -9.76 -7.81
C ASP A 29 15.12 -10.52 -6.69
N LYS A 30 15.45 -10.32 -5.42
CA LYS A 30 14.71 -10.94 -4.29
C LYS A 30 13.50 -10.10 -3.89
N VAL A 31 12.55 -9.95 -4.81
CA VAL A 31 11.39 -9.05 -4.67
C VAL A 31 10.13 -9.71 -5.19
N PHE A 32 8.98 -9.14 -4.86
CA PHE A 32 7.73 -9.39 -5.55
C PHE A 32 7.00 -8.06 -5.76
N SER A 33 6.09 -8.02 -6.71
CA SER A 33 5.28 -6.83 -7.02
C SER A 33 3.87 -7.22 -7.42
N PHE A 34 2.93 -6.34 -7.09
CA PHE A 34 1.54 -6.41 -7.55
C PHE A 34 1.31 -5.37 -8.63
N GLU A 35 0.80 -5.82 -9.77
CA GLU A 35 0.19 -4.96 -10.77
C GLU A 35 -1.32 -5.03 -10.61
N MET A 36 -1.95 -3.87 -10.41
CA MET A 36 -3.40 -3.74 -10.21
C MET A 36 -3.92 -2.74 -11.25
N PRO A 37 -4.31 -3.21 -12.44
CA PRO A 37 -4.86 -2.35 -13.49
C PRO A 37 -6.16 -1.66 -13.04
N ASN A 38 -6.38 -0.44 -13.51
CA ASN A 38 -7.66 0.27 -13.30
C ASN A 38 -8.78 -0.29 -14.18
N ASP A 39 -8.42 -0.94 -15.28
CA ASP A 39 -9.37 -1.58 -16.19
C ASP A 39 -9.87 -2.91 -15.60
N GLN A 40 -11.19 -3.06 -15.52
CA GLN A 40 -11.84 -4.24 -14.94
C GLN A 40 -11.71 -5.50 -15.82
N GLU A 41 -11.39 -5.33 -17.11
CA GLU A 41 -11.19 -6.46 -18.03
C GLU A 41 -9.75 -7.03 -17.95
N THR A 42 -8.80 -6.24 -17.43
CA THR A 42 -7.40 -6.66 -17.30
C THR A 42 -7.15 -7.32 -15.94
N LEU A 43 -6.59 -8.53 -15.96
CA LEU A 43 -6.28 -9.27 -14.74
C LEU A 43 -5.09 -8.66 -13.98
N SER A 44 -5.20 -8.59 -12.66
CA SER A 44 -4.08 -8.27 -11.77
C SER A 44 -2.99 -9.34 -11.83
N GLN A 45 -1.74 -8.94 -11.68
CA GLN A 45 -0.58 -9.83 -11.72
C GLN A 45 0.26 -9.75 -10.45
N LEU A 46 0.68 -10.92 -9.96
CA LEU A 46 1.76 -11.06 -8.99
C LEU A 46 3.02 -11.52 -9.74
N THR A 47 4.07 -10.71 -9.69
CA THR A 47 5.39 -11.07 -10.22
C THR A 47 6.36 -11.33 -9.08
N ILE A 48 7.10 -12.42 -9.16
CA ILE A 48 8.12 -12.80 -8.17
C ILE A 48 9.47 -12.84 -8.88
N GLY A 49 10.50 -12.26 -8.27
CA GLY A 49 11.88 -12.42 -8.74
C GLY A 49 12.41 -11.31 -9.64
N ALA A 50 11.63 -10.27 -9.92
CA ALA A 50 12.04 -9.19 -10.81
C ALA A 50 11.26 -7.89 -10.54
N VAL A 51 11.96 -6.75 -10.55
CA VAL A 51 11.32 -5.43 -10.63
C VAL A 51 10.75 -5.19 -12.05
N PRO A 52 9.49 -4.76 -12.22
CA PRO A 52 8.90 -4.47 -13.53
C PRO A 52 9.41 -3.13 -14.08
N ARG A 53 10.64 -3.11 -14.59
CA ARG A 53 11.34 -1.88 -15.05
C ARG A 53 10.63 -1.15 -16.18
N GLU A 54 9.88 -1.87 -17.01
CA GLU A 54 9.10 -1.29 -18.11
C GLU A 54 7.97 -0.39 -17.58
N GLN A 55 7.40 -0.72 -16.42
CA GLN A 55 6.35 0.06 -15.77
C GLN A 55 6.93 1.23 -14.95
N PHE A 56 8.18 1.10 -14.49
CA PHE A 56 8.86 2.09 -13.66
C PHE A 56 10.20 2.51 -14.29
N PRO A 57 10.17 3.26 -15.42
CA PRO A 57 11.37 3.60 -16.17
C PRO A 57 12.34 4.51 -15.40
N THR A 58 11.81 5.30 -14.46
CA THR A 58 12.61 6.15 -13.55
C THR A 58 13.09 5.39 -12.30
N GLY A 59 12.80 4.09 -12.20
CA GLY A 59 13.11 3.27 -11.04
C GLY A 59 12.00 3.23 -9.99
N VAL A 60 12.25 2.45 -8.94
CA VAL A 60 11.35 2.25 -7.80
C VAL A 60 11.84 3.08 -6.61
N ASN A 61 10.93 3.79 -5.96
CA ASN A 61 11.20 4.43 -4.68
C ASN A 61 11.19 3.37 -3.57
N TRP A 62 12.38 3.00 -3.10
CA TRP A 62 12.54 2.03 -2.03
C TRP A 62 12.44 2.70 -0.67
N VAL A 63 11.54 2.20 0.17
CA VAL A 63 11.33 2.70 1.53
C VAL A 63 11.46 1.56 2.54
N ASN A 64 11.95 1.89 3.72
CA ASN A 64 12.11 0.89 4.78
C ASN A 64 10.74 0.51 5.35
N VAL A 65 10.53 -0.80 5.50
CA VAL A 65 9.39 -1.33 6.25
C VAL A 65 9.59 -1.04 7.74
N VAL A 66 8.55 -0.55 8.39
CA VAL A 66 8.52 -0.32 9.83
C VAL A 66 8.59 -1.67 10.53
N GLN A 67 9.64 -1.87 11.33
CA GLN A 67 9.82 -3.07 12.13
C GLN A 67 9.11 -2.91 13.47
N ASP A 68 8.22 -3.82 13.82
CA ASP A 68 7.50 -3.84 15.11
C ASP A 68 8.05 -4.89 16.09
N GLY A 69 9.12 -5.59 15.71
CA GLY A 69 9.76 -6.62 16.54
C GLY A 69 8.97 -7.93 16.64
N SER A 70 7.78 -8.01 16.05
CA SER A 70 7.06 -9.27 15.88
C SER A 70 7.63 -9.97 14.64
N GLY A 71 8.01 -11.25 14.74
CA GLY A 71 8.71 -11.97 13.66
C GLY A 71 7.98 -12.05 12.30
N PHE A 72 6.74 -11.55 12.23
CA PHE A 72 6.00 -11.27 11.01
C PHE A 72 5.66 -9.78 10.98
N SER A 73 6.57 -8.95 10.45
CA SER A 73 6.23 -7.54 10.29
C SER A 73 5.18 -7.39 9.20
N HIS A 74 4.22 -6.50 9.43
CA HIS A 74 3.35 -6.01 8.37
C HIS A 74 4.19 -5.31 7.29
N TRP A 75 3.68 -5.24 6.06
CA TRP A 75 4.20 -4.34 5.01
C TRP A 75 3.85 -2.89 5.34
N ALA A 76 4.28 -2.44 6.52
CA ALA A 76 4.00 -1.13 7.08
C ALA A 76 5.08 -0.14 6.66
N VAL A 77 4.68 1.06 6.25
CA VAL A 77 5.58 2.14 5.85
C VAL A 77 5.21 3.42 6.60
N SER A 78 6.24 4.20 6.96
CA SER A 78 6.03 5.53 7.51
C SER A 78 5.70 6.52 6.40
N PHE A 79 4.70 7.35 6.64
CA PHE A 79 4.35 8.45 5.76
C PHE A 79 5.00 9.73 6.28
N ASP A 80 5.72 10.43 5.39
CA ASP A 80 6.27 11.76 5.69
C ASP A 80 5.13 12.76 5.90
N LYS A 81 4.08 12.63 5.07
CA LYS A 81 2.90 13.49 5.07
C LYS A 81 1.70 12.78 4.46
N VAL A 82 0.52 13.03 4.99
CA VAL A 82 -0.77 12.67 4.36
C VAL A 82 -1.59 13.94 4.19
N VAL A 83 -2.09 14.20 2.98
CA VAL A 83 -2.93 15.36 2.68
C VAL A 83 -4.29 14.92 2.20
N VAL A 84 -5.34 15.53 2.76
CA VAL A 84 -6.74 15.38 2.36
C VAL A 84 -7.32 16.77 2.13
N GLY A 85 -7.51 17.18 0.88
CA GLY A 85 -7.90 18.56 0.57
C GLY A 85 -6.95 19.57 1.21
N SER A 86 -7.45 20.39 2.14
CA SER A 86 -6.64 21.37 2.90
C SER A 86 -6.02 20.82 4.18
N LEU A 87 -6.39 19.62 4.62
CA LEU A 87 -5.88 19.00 5.85
C LEU A 87 -4.54 18.30 5.58
N ALA A 88 -3.53 18.62 6.38
CA ALA A 88 -2.25 17.92 6.38
C ALA A 88 -2.03 17.19 7.71
N MET A 89 -1.64 15.93 7.63
CA MET A 89 -1.35 15.04 8.75
C MET A 89 0.08 14.52 8.61
N ALA A 90 0.74 14.26 9.75
CA ALA A 90 2.12 13.77 9.80
C ALA A 90 2.25 12.65 10.84
N GLY A 91 3.36 11.91 10.80
CA GLY A 91 3.66 10.85 11.76
C GLY A 91 2.70 9.65 11.64
N ARG A 92 2.16 9.41 10.44
CA ARG A 92 1.28 8.28 10.15
C ARG A 92 2.11 7.08 9.69
N VAL A 93 1.65 5.89 10.06
CA VAL A 93 2.14 4.62 9.52
C VAL A 93 0.96 3.95 8.85
N GLY A 94 1.15 3.46 7.64
CA GLY A 94 0.15 2.73 6.89
C GLY A 94 0.65 1.34 6.52
N ILE A 95 -0.27 0.40 6.37
CA ILE A 95 0.02 -0.94 5.86
C ILE A 95 -0.34 -0.97 4.38
N VAL A 96 0.58 -1.44 3.54
CA VAL A 96 0.31 -1.74 2.13
C VAL A 96 -0.27 -3.14 2.05
N ASP A 97 -1.58 -3.22 1.88
CA ASP A 97 -2.32 -4.48 1.81
C ASP A 97 -3.20 -4.52 0.55
N PRO A 98 -2.81 -5.27 -0.49
CA PRO A 98 -3.60 -5.38 -1.72
C PRO A 98 -4.89 -6.18 -1.54
N SER A 99 -5.09 -6.85 -0.40
CA SER A 99 -6.34 -7.55 -0.08
C SER A 99 -7.39 -6.64 0.54
N ALA A 100 -7.01 -5.43 0.96
CA ALA A 100 -7.95 -4.43 1.47
C ALA A 100 -8.67 -3.74 0.31
N SER A 101 -10.01 -3.78 0.33
CA SER A 101 -10.86 -3.15 -0.70
C SER A 101 -11.05 -1.64 -0.54
N CYS A 102 -10.56 -1.07 0.56
CA CYS A 102 -10.71 0.35 0.86
C CYS A 102 -9.51 0.89 1.65
N ILE A 103 -9.38 2.22 1.65
CA ILE A 103 -8.40 2.92 2.46
C ILE A 103 -8.96 3.05 3.88
N VAL A 104 -8.31 2.38 4.83
CA VAL A 104 -8.65 2.46 6.24
C VAL A 104 -7.85 3.58 6.90
N MET A 105 -8.52 4.43 7.66
CA MET A 105 -7.92 5.56 8.36
C MET A 105 -8.29 5.55 9.84
N PRO A 106 -7.50 6.20 10.72
CA PRO A 106 -7.93 6.47 12.09
C PRO A 106 -9.29 7.18 12.12
N PRO A 107 -10.17 6.89 13.11
CA PRO A 107 -11.52 7.45 13.12
C PRO A 107 -11.61 8.98 13.04
N ALA A 108 -10.64 9.70 13.61
CA ALA A 108 -10.58 11.17 13.53
C ALA A 108 -10.28 11.67 12.12
N ASP A 109 -9.37 10.99 11.41
CA ASP A 109 -8.96 11.33 10.05
C ASP A 109 -10.10 11.01 9.07
N ALA A 110 -10.74 9.83 9.23
CA ALA A 110 -11.90 9.42 8.43
C ALA A 110 -13.08 10.39 8.56
N ARG A 111 -13.38 10.86 9.79
CA ARG A 111 -14.42 11.88 10.00
C ARG A 111 -14.09 13.20 9.34
N SER A 112 -12.81 13.60 9.39
CA SER A 112 -12.34 14.84 8.76
C SER A 112 -12.45 14.76 7.24
N PHE A 113 -12.02 13.63 6.65
CA PHE A 113 -12.18 13.34 5.23
C PHE A 113 -13.66 13.40 4.81
N PHE A 114 -14.52 12.66 5.53
CA PHE A 114 -15.94 12.60 5.21
C PHE A 114 -16.63 13.97 5.26
N ARG A 115 -16.30 14.79 6.28
CA ARG A 115 -16.82 16.16 6.37
C ARG A 115 -16.38 17.00 5.17
N LEU A 116 -15.11 16.96 4.79
CA LEU A 116 -14.60 17.69 3.62
C LEU A 116 -15.29 17.24 2.33
N SER A 117 -15.47 15.94 2.14
CA SER A 117 -16.22 15.40 1.00
C SER A 117 -17.67 15.87 0.95
N GLN A 118 -18.35 15.96 2.10
CA GLN A 118 -19.71 16.49 2.18
C GLN A 118 -19.77 17.98 1.87
N GLU A 119 -18.85 18.77 2.41
CA GLU A 119 -18.76 20.22 2.15
C GLU A 119 -18.56 20.48 0.66
N VAL A 120 -17.70 19.71 -0.01
CA VAL A 120 -17.50 19.84 -1.45
C VAL A 120 -18.73 19.38 -2.23
N ALA A 121 -19.35 18.26 -1.87
CA ALA A 121 -20.53 17.74 -2.58
C ALA A 121 -21.73 18.70 -2.57
N VAL A 122 -21.83 19.59 -1.57
CA VAL A 122 -22.85 20.65 -1.51
C VAL A 122 -22.59 21.74 -2.55
N VAL A 123 -21.32 22.03 -2.85
CA VAL A 123 -20.91 23.11 -3.77
C VAL A 123 -20.74 22.59 -5.20
N ASP A 124 -20.22 21.37 -5.36
CA ASP A 124 -19.95 20.72 -6.63
C ASP A 124 -20.18 19.21 -6.50
N SER A 125 -21.21 18.70 -7.16
CA SER A 125 -21.63 17.30 -7.11
C SER A 125 -20.84 16.38 -8.05
N ARG A 126 -19.90 16.91 -8.83
CA ARG A 126 -19.07 16.10 -9.73
C ARG A 126 -18.12 15.22 -8.90
N CYS A 127 -17.95 13.96 -9.30
CA CYS A 127 -17.00 13.06 -8.64
C CYS A 127 -15.56 13.59 -8.66
N SER A 128 -15.18 14.33 -9.72
CA SER A 128 -13.87 14.97 -9.84
C SER A 128 -13.65 16.15 -8.88
N ALA A 129 -14.69 16.61 -8.18
CA ALA A 129 -14.55 17.64 -7.16
C ALA A 129 -14.16 17.07 -5.79
N GLN A 130 -14.21 15.74 -5.60
CA GLN A 130 -13.86 15.12 -4.33
C GLN A 130 -12.43 15.48 -3.89
N PRO A 131 -12.17 15.62 -2.57
CA PRO A 131 -10.85 15.98 -2.08
C PRO A 131 -9.82 14.93 -2.47
N SER A 132 -8.75 15.37 -3.12
CA SER A 132 -7.62 14.50 -3.44
C SER A 132 -6.96 13.99 -2.17
N LEU A 133 -6.57 12.72 -2.18
CA LEU A 133 -5.77 12.10 -1.13
C LEU A 133 -4.33 11.96 -1.63
N VAL A 134 -3.38 12.53 -0.90
CA VAL A 134 -1.96 12.49 -1.26
C VAL A 134 -1.16 11.90 -0.12
N PHE A 135 -0.42 10.82 -0.40
CA PHE A 135 0.53 10.22 0.51
C PHE A 135 1.93 10.62 0.09
N THR A 136 2.74 11.14 1.01
CA THR A 136 4.17 11.37 0.79
C THR A 136 4.95 10.28 1.53
N ILE A 137 5.73 9.49 0.80
CA ILE A 137 6.45 8.33 1.33
C ILE A 137 7.88 8.36 0.77
N GLY A 138 8.89 8.44 1.64
CA GLY A 138 10.29 8.55 1.22
C GLY A 138 10.58 9.81 0.39
N GLY A 139 9.86 10.90 0.64
CA GLY A 139 9.94 12.16 -0.12
C GLY A 139 9.17 12.17 -1.44
N GLN A 140 8.60 11.05 -1.87
CA GLN A 140 7.81 10.95 -3.10
C GLN A 140 6.31 11.12 -2.81
N ALA A 141 5.63 11.96 -3.58
CA ALA A 141 4.18 12.13 -3.50
C ALA A 141 3.45 11.11 -4.40
N TYR A 142 2.41 10.49 -3.84
CA TYR A 142 1.51 9.54 -4.47
C TYR A 142 0.09 10.09 -4.38
N HIS A 143 -0.55 10.30 -5.51
CA HIS A 143 -1.87 10.90 -5.61
C HIS A 143 -2.93 9.82 -5.86
N LEU A 144 -4.02 9.88 -5.09
CA LEU A 144 -5.23 9.10 -5.31
C LEU A 144 -6.37 10.09 -5.60
N GLY A 145 -6.96 9.94 -6.78
CA GLY A 145 -8.02 10.79 -7.32
C GLY A 145 -8.66 10.16 -8.52
#